data_AF-A0A931TNV8-F1
#
_entry.id   AF-A0A931TNV8-F1
#
_cell.length_a   1.000
_cell.length_b   1.000
_cell.length_c   1.000
_cell.angle_alpha   90.00
_cell.angle_beta   90.00
_cell.angle_gamma   90.00
#
_symmetry.space_group_name_H-M   'P 1'
#
loop_
_entity.id
_entity.type
_entity.pdbx_description
1 polymer ?
#
loop_
_entity_poly.entity_id
_entity_poly.type
_entity_poly.pdbx_seq_one_letter_code
_entity_poly.pdbx_strand_id
1 'polypeptide(L)'
;MNKKLIKISTNQMFKRIKSVIFGSLVLLLLVNVNVVLAQGEALYKAKCMACHQIHKDGTGPKLFEVRKKWLDGGANAESIYTWVNNWEMSAKKDPYAQTVSTWAPIAMSNFPELKKEEIDAIFDYVDAQAPVVAVTPEVTDNEVVVEDKGPSTWFWVMIAIVLFVIVGVVSKVRRDLKNALSESKSGEEFDQSYSMELRTWAWENKKLVGLASLIIVVALIVLGFMDLNSIGIVENYQPTQPIEFPHTVHAGVNGIDCKYCHNSVTKSKTAGLPTVNVCMNCHKQINGRTSVQQEKIKNIYAAAGWNPEGAGSYTGKTKPIVWNKVHVLPDHVYFNHSQHVVIGGVDCKQCHGDMTKQKETARVLPVSELNEIEGNVKLTKPTLTMGWCIECHGEKEIHNGPLNGKNNGYYNEIHKRLLNNDKSLYDKYLKDGKVTVKELGGWECAKCHY
;
A
#
# COMPACT_ATOMS: atom_id res chain seq x y z
N MET A 1 -0.73 -49.70 -64.72
CA MET A 1 -0.37 -50.52 -63.53
C MET A 1 -0.69 -49.74 -62.27
N ASN A 2 -1.30 -50.42 -61.30
CA ASN A 2 -1.39 -50.12 -59.86
C ASN A 2 -2.35 -49.04 -59.35
N LYS A 3 -3.60 -49.48 -59.17
CA LYS A 3 -4.43 -49.19 -57.98
C LYS A 3 -3.62 -49.39 -56.69
N LYS A 4 -3.66 -48.44 -55.75
CA LYS A 4 -3.52 -48.72 -54.30
C LYS A 4 -4.51 -47.86 -53.52
N LEU A 5 -5.69 -48.43 -53.34
CA LEU A 5 -6.68 -48.04 -52.33
C LEU A 5 -6.08 -48.27 -50.94
N ILE A 6 -5.91 -47.21 -50.16
CA ILE A 6 -5.58 -47.31 -48.74
C ILE A 6 -6.87 -47.69 -48.00
N LYS A 7 -7.03 -49.00 -47.75
CA LYS A 7 -8.01 -49.55 -46.80
C LYS A 7 -7.60 -49.11 -45.39
N ILE A 8 -8.22 -48.07 -44.85
CA ILE A 8 -8.17 -47.81 -43.41
C ILE A 8 -9.00 -48.93 -42.76
N SER A 9 -8.32 -49.82 -42.04
CA SER A 9 -8.94 -50.92 -41.30
C SER A 9 -9.97 -50.37 -40.32
N THR A 10 -11.21 -50.86 -40.41
CA THR A 10 -12.34 -50.49 -39.56
C THR A 10 -12.00 -50.57 -38.06
N ASN A 11 -11.06 -51.44 -37.68
CA ASN A 11 -10.58 -51.60 -36.30
C ASN A 11 -9.76 -50.41 -35.76
N GLN A 12 -9.07 -49.63 -36.61
CA GLN A 12 -8.35 -48.42 -36.16
C GLN A 12 -9.29 -47.22 -35.99
N MET A 13 -10.36 -47.15 -36.78
CA MET A 13 -11.39 -46.12 -36.66
C MET A 13 -12.18 -46.28 -35.35
N PHE A 14 -12.58 -47.51 -34.98
CA PHE A 14 -13.28 -47.78 -33.73
C PHE A 14 -12.42 -47.54 -32.47
N LYS A 15 -11.09 -47.77 -32.52
CA LYS A 15 -10.19 -47.45 -31.41
C LYS A 15 -10.03 -45.94 -31.19
N ARG A 16 -9.95 -45.14 -32.26
CA ARG A 16 -9.92 -43.66 -32.16
C ARG A 16 -11.24 -43.09 -31.70
N ILE A 17 -12.37 -43.61 -32.17
CA ILE A 17 -13.72 -43.16 -31.76
C ILE A 17 -13.96 -43.46 -30.27
N LYS A 18 -13.59 -44.65 -29.76
CA LYS A 18 -13.69 -44.96 -28.32
C LYS A 18 -12.80 -44.06 -27.46
N SER A 19 -11.59 -43.73 -27.90
CA SER A 19 -10.68 -42.82 -27.17
C SER A 19 -11.17 -41.37 -27.15
N VAL A 20 -11.78 -40.89 -28.24
CA VAL A 20 -12.32 -39.53 -28.34
C VAL A 20 -13.63 -39.40 -27.55
N ILE A 21 -14.50 -40.42 -27.56
CA ILE A 21 -15.73 -40.42 -26.75
C ILE A 21 -15.38 -40.49 -25.26
N PHE A 22 -14.40 -41.31 -24.85
CA PHE A 22 -13.96 -41.39 -23.46
C PHE A 22 -13.30 -40.08 -22.99
N GLY A 23 -12.46 -39.46 -23.83
CA GLY A 23 -11.88 -38.14 -23.54
C GLY A 23 -12.91 -37.01 -23.48
N SER A 24 -13.93 -37.03 -24.34
CA SER A 24 -15.03 -36.06 -24.32
C SER A 24 -15.94 -36.24 -23.10
N LEU A 25 -16.17 -37.47 -22.64
CA LEU A 25 -16.98 -37.73 -21.45
C LEU A 25 -16.26 -37.27 -20.17
N VAL A 26 -14.95 -37.51 -20.07
CA VAL A 26 -14.11 -37.07 -18.95
C VAL A 26 -13.98 -35.54 -18.92
N LEU A 27 -13.85 -34.89 -20.09
CA LEU A 27 -13.80 -33.43 -20.17
C LEU A 27 -15.17 -32.80 -19.83
N LEU A 28 -16.29 -33.41 -20.25
CA LEU A 28 -17.63 -32.95 -19.83
C LEU A 28 -17.84 -33.11 -18.32
N LEU A 29 -17.36 -34.20 -17.71
CA LEU A 29 -17.43 -34.41 -16.25
C LEU A 29 -16.60 -33.37 -15.49
N LEU A 30 -15.37 -33.07 -15.95
CA LEU A 30 -14.49 -32.09 -15.30
C LEU A 30 -15.01 -30.65 -15.43
N VAL A 31 -15.68 -30.30 -16.53
CA VAL A 31 -16.31 -28.97 -16.69
C VAL A 31 -17.54 -28.83 -15.80
N ASN A 32 -18.35 -29.89 -15.64
CA ASN A 32 -19.54 -29.85 -14.77
C ASN A 32 -19.21 -29.73 -13.27
N VAL A 33 -18.17 -30.40 -12.78
CA VAL A 33 -17.76 -30.30 -11.35
C VAL A 33 -17.30 -28.89 -10.99
N ASN A 34 -16.61 -28.20 -11.89
CA ASN A 34 -16.15 -26.82 -11.66
C ASN A 34 -17.31 -25.81 -11.66
N VAL A 35 -18.36 -26.03 -12.46
CA VAL A 35 -19.55 -25.14 -12.48
C VAL A 35 -20.38 -25.29 -11.20
N VAL A 36 -20.57 -26.51 -10.70
CA VAL A 36 -21.35 -26.77 -9.46
C VAL A 36 -20.63 -26.20 -8.23
N LEU A 37 -19.31 -26.37 -8.11
CA LEU A 37 -18.53 -25.80 -7.00
C LEU A 37 -18.51 -24.26 -7.05
N ALA A 38 -18.43 -23.66 -8.23
CA ALA A 38 -18.48 -22.20 -8.39
C ALA A 38 -19.85 -21.62 -8.01
N GLN A 39 -20.94 -22.33 -8.35
CA GLN A 39 -22.30 -21.94 -7.96
C GLN A 39 -22.51 -22.09 -6.44
N GLY A 40 -22.06 -23.19 -5.85
CA GLY A 40 -22.09 -23.43 -4.41
C GLY A 40 -21.32 -22.39 -3.61
N GLU A 41 -20.13 -21.99 -4.10
CA GLU A 41 -19.31 -20.93 -3.50
C GLU A 41 -20.04 -19.58 -3.45
N ALA A 42 -20.67 -19.19 -4.57
CA ALA A 42 -21.38 -17.92 -4.68
C ALA A 42 -22.59 -17.88 -3.72
N LEU A 43 -23.36 -18.96 -3.65
CA LEU A 43 -24.50 -19.07 -2.75
C LEU A 43 -24.07 -19.09 -1.27
N TYR A 44 -23.02 -19.84 -0.94
CA TYR A 44 -22.45 -19.85 0.42
C TYR A 44 -21.99 -18.46 0.85
N LYS A 45 -21.24 -17.75 0.00
CA LYS A 45 -20.77 -16.38 0.25
C LYS A 45 -21.92 -15.40 0.45
N ALA A 46 -22.97 -15.52 -0.35
CA ALA A 46 -24.09 -14.59 -0.33
C ALA A 46 -25.04 -14.80 0.85
N LYS A 47 -25.28 -16.04 1.27
CA LYS A 47 -26.39 -16.39 2.18
C LYS A 47 -25.94 -16.99 3.51
N CYS A 48 -24.82 -17.70 3.55
CA CYS A 48 -24.44 -18.53 4.71
C CYS A 48 -23.19 -18.02 5.45
N MET A 49 -22.23 -17.44 4.71
CA MET A 49 -20.91 -17.03 5.23
C MET A 49 -20.98 -16.00 6.35
N ALA A 50 -22.05 -15.19 6.40
CA ALA A 50 -22.23 -14.18 7.43
C ALA A 50 -22.34 -14.79 8.84
N CYS A 51 -22.88 -16.01 8.96
CA CYS A 51 -23.11 -16.66 10.25
C CYS A 51 -22.34 -17.97 10.43
N HIS A 52 -22.13 -18.71 9.35
CA HIS A 52 -21.48 -20.01 9.36
C HIS A 52 -20.05 -19.95 8.81
N GLN A 53 -19.16 -20.72 9.41
CA GLN A 53 -17.80 -20.92 8.94
C GLN A 53 -17.59 -22.39 8.56
N ILE A 54 -16.67 -22.68 7.64
CA ILE A 54 -16.45 -24.05 7.15
C ILE A 54 -15.87 -24.91 8.28
N HIS A 55 -14.71 -24.55 8.83
CA HIS A 55 -13.96 -25.42 9.75
C HIS A 55 -14.05 -25.08 11.25
N LYS A 56 -14.68 -23.97 11.62
CA LYS A 56 -14.77 -23.48 13.01
C LYS A 56 -16.20 -23.05 13.35
N ASP A 57 -16.54 -23.02 14.62
CA ASP A 57 -17.84 -22.52 15.05
C ASP A 57 -17.86 -20.98 15.02
N GLY A 58 -19.01 -20.38 14.70
CA GLY A 58 -19.21 -18.94 14.56
C GLY A 58 -20.52 -18.49 15.20
N THR A 59 -21.29 -17.61 14.54
CA THR A 59 -22.67 -17.31 14.95
C THR A 59 -23.57 -18.53 14.83
N GLY A 60 -23.33 -19.35 13.80
CA GLY A 60 -23.83 -20.72 13.68
C GLY A 60 -22.70 -21.75 13.78
N PRO A 61 -23.03 -23.04 13.94
CA PRO A 61 -22.04 -24.12 14.03
C PRO A 61 -21.25 -24.29 12.72
N LYS A 62 -20.06 -24.91 12.80
CA LYS A 62 -19.23 -25.20 11.64
C LYS A 62 -19.94 -26.10 10.62
N LEU A 63 -19.83 -25.77 9.34
CA LEU A 63 -20.55 -26.47 8.27
C LEU A 63 -19.78 -27.62 7.63
N PHE A 64 -18.47 -27.73 7.83
CA PHE A 64 -17.70 -28.87 7.32
C PHE A 64 -18.25 -30.19 7.89
N GLU A 65 -18.62 -31.10 6.98
CA GLU A 65 -19.30 -32.37 7.24
C GLU A 65 -20.65 -32.24 7.97
N VAL A 66 -21.37 -31.12 7.80
CA VAL A 66 -22.64 -30.90 8.50
C VAL A 66 -23.71 -31.95 8.14
N ARG A 67 -23.76 -32.39 6.88
CA ARG A 67 -24.69 -33.46 6.45
C ARG A 67 -24.44 -34.75 7.21
N LYS A 68 -23.17 -35.13 7.38
CA LYS A 68 -22.76 -36.31 8.14
C LYS A 68 -23.11 -36.18 9.62
N LYS A 69 -22.85 -35.03 10.24
CA LYS A 69 -23.23 -34.77 11.64
C LYS A 69 -24.74 -34.86 11.88
N TRP A 70 -25.54 -34.38 10.94
CA TRP A 70 -27.00 -34.47 11.02
C TRP A 70 -27.49 -35.92 10.90
N LEU A 71 -26.90 -36.70 10.00
CA LEU A 71 -27.19 -38.13 9.88
C LEU A 71 -26.76 -38.91 11.14
N ASP A 72 -25.53 -38.69 11.62
CA ASP A 72 -24.99 -39.33 12.82
C ASP A 72 -25.78 -38.93 14.09
N GLY A 73 -26.37 -37.73 14.08
CA GLY A 73 -27.25 -37.21 15.12
C GLY A 73 -28.67 -37.79 15.12
N GLY A 74 -29.02 -38.63 14.15
CA GLY A 74 -30.34 -39.25 14.03
C GLY A 74 -31.40 -38.36 13.37
N ALA A 75 -31.00 -37.30 12.65
CA ALA A 75 -31.94 -36.49 11.89
C ALA A 75 -32.47 -37.24 10.65
N ASN A 76 -33.71 -36.95 10.26
CA ASN A 76 -34.24 -37.43 8.99
C ASN A 76 -33.48 -36.80 7.82
N ALA A 77 -33.32 -37.53 6.71
CA ALA A 77 -32.54 -37.08 5.55
C ALA A 77 -33.01 -35.73 4.97
N GLU A 78 -34.31 -35.42 5.05
CA GLU A 78 -34.90 -34.17 4.54
C GLU A 78 -34.89 -33.01 5.56
N SER A 79 -34.55 -33.29 6.82
CA SER A 79 -34.60 -32.29 7.89
C SER A 79 -33.58 -31.19 7.69
N ILE A 80 -32.39 -31.48 7.15
CA ILE A 80 -31.36 -30.46 6.92
C ILE A 80 -31.78 -29.46 5.83
N TYR A 81 -32.50 -29.90 4.80
CA TYR A 81 -33.04 -29.00 3.76
C TYR A 81 -34.20 -28.17 4.29
N THR A 82 -35.07 -28.80 5.07
CA THR A 82 -36.16 -28.09 5.77
C THR A 82 -35.61 -27.07 6.75
N TRP A 83 -34.48 -27.37 7.42
CA TRP A 83 -33.80 -26.48 8.34
C TRP A 83 -33.29 -25.20 7.66
N VAL A 84 -32.63 -25.32 6.51
CA VAL A 84 -32.15 -24.16 5.74
C VAL A 84 -33.31 -23.29 5.26
N ASN A 85 -34.40 -23.90 4.82
CA ASN A 85 -35.56 -23.17 4.30
C ASN A 85 -36.42 -22.57 5.42
N ASN A 86 -36.59 -23.30 6.53
CA ASN A 86 -37.36 -22.89 7.69
C ASN A 86 -36.95 -23.70 8.94
N TRP A 87 -36.01 -23.15 9.73
CA TRP A 87 -35.45 -23.86 10.88
C TRP A 87 -36.50 -24.15 11.97
N GLU A 88 -37.49 -23.27 12.15
CA GLU A 88 -38.56 -23.42 13.14
C GLU A 88 -39.45 -24.63 12.83
N MET A 89 -39.73 -24.85 11.55
CA MET A 89 -40.51 -26.01 11.10
C MET A 89 -39.72 -27.30 11.27
N SER A 90 -38.42 -27.27 10.97
CA SER A 90 -37.55 -28.44 11.16
C SER A 90 -37.39 -28.78 12.63
N ALA A 91 -37.19 -27.79 13.52
CA ALA A 91 -37.06 -27.99 14.97
C ALA A 91 -38.31 -28.60 15.62
N LYS A 92 -39.51 -28.36 15.04
CA LYS A 92 -40.77 -28.98 15.51
C LYS A 92 -40.96 -30.42 15.05
N LYS A 93 -40.33 -30.81 13.94
CA LYS A 93 -40.55 -32.10 13.27
C LYS A 93 -39.44 -33.12 13.52
N ASP A 94 -38.25 -32.65 13.89
CA ASP A 94 -37.06 -33.50 14.05
C ASP A 94 -36.40 -33.26 15.42
N PRO A 95 -36.30 -34.28 16.27
CA PRO A 95 -35.67 -34.17 17.59
C PRO A 95 -34.22 -33.68 17.54
N TYR A 96 -33.45 -34.05 16.52
CA TYR A 96 -32.08 -33.58 16.37
C TYR A 96 -32.06 -32.09 16.00
N ALA A 97 -32.91 -31.66 15.06
CA ALA A 97 -33.03 -30.24 14.72
C ALA A 97 -33.45 -29.37 15.92
N GLN A 98 -34.29 -29.92 16.82
CA GLN A 98 -34.62 -29.27 18.08
C GLN A 98 -33.38 -29.02 18.95
N THR A 99 -32.47 -29.99 19.07
CA THR A 99 -31.21 -29.79 19.82
C THR A 99 -30.33 -28.73 19.17
N VAL A 100 -30.23 -28.72 17.83
CA VAL A 100 -29.46 -27.71 17.08
C VAL A 100 -30.02 -26.30 17.29
N SER A 101 -31.34 -26.15 17.44
CA SER A 101 -31.97 -24.84 17.72
C SER A 101 -31.57 -24.21 19.06
N THR A 102 -31.08 -25.02 20.00
CA THR A 102 -30.63 -24.55 21.33
C THR A 102 -29.13 -24.27 21.39
N TRP A 103 -28.39 -24.52 20.31
CA TRP A 103 -26.93 -24.41 20.28
C TRP A 103 -26.42 -22.96 20.45
N ALA A 104 -27.15 -21.97 19.94
CA ALA A 104 -26.84 -20.55 20.10
C ALA A 104 -28.09 -19.71 20.38
N PRO A 105 -27.96 -18.58 21.10
CA PRO A 105 -29.08 -17.69 21.42
C PRO A 105 -29.59 -16.87 20.22
N ILE A 106 -28.90 -16.93 19.07
CA ILE A 106 -29.24 -16.18 17.85
C ILE A 106 -29.92 -17.13 16.87
N ALA A 107 -31.16 -16.84 16.50
CA ALA A 107 -31.92 -17.62 15.54
C ALA A 107 -31.32 -17.52 14.12
N MET A 108 -31.30 -18.65 13.40
CA MET A 108 -30.89 -18.69 11.99
C MET A 108 -31.93 -17.95 11.12
N SER A 109 -31.47 -17.29 10.06
CA SER A 109 -32.37 -16.71 9.05
C SER A 109 -32.99 -17.82 8.19
N ASN A 110 -34.26 -17.66 7.80
CA ASN A 110 -34.94 -18.60 6.91
C ASN A 110 -34.65 -18.26 5.44
N PHE A 111 -34.37 -19.29 4.63
CA PHE A 111 -34.09 -19.13 3.19
C PHE A 111 -35.10 -19.92 2.34
N PRO A 112 -36.40 -19.57 2.37
CA PRO A 112 -37.44 -20.32 1.66
C PRO A 112 -37.27 -20.32 0.13
N GLU A 113 -36.42 -19.42 -0.40
CA GLU A 113 -36.12 -19.33 -1.82
C GLU A 113 -35.13 -20.40 -2.32
N LEU A 114 -34.36 -21.04 -1.44
CA LEU A 114 -33.33 -21.99 -1.83
C LEU A 114 -33.92 -23.34 -2.19
N LYS A 115 -33.59 -23.82 -3.39
CA LYS A 115 -33.96 -25.16 -3.86
C LYS A 115 -33.01 -26.21 -3.30
N LYS A 116 -33.44 -27.47 -3.28
CA LYS A 116 -32.64 -28.60 -2.78
C LYS A 116 -31.28 -28.69 -3.47
N GLU A 117 -31.26 -28.50 -4.79
CA GLU A 117 -30.04 -28.56 -5.60
C GLU A 117 -29.06 -27.43 -5.27
N GLU A 118 -29.57 -26.25 -4.89
CA GLU A 118 -28.76 -25.10 -4.48
C GLU A 118 -28.18 -25.32 -3.07
N ILE A 119 -28.94 -25.94 -2.18
CA ILE A 119 -28.48 -26.34 -0.84
C ILE A 119 -27.41 -27.43 -0.95
N ASP A 120 -27.59 -28.41 -1.83
CA ASP A 120 -26.59 -29.44 -2.10
C ASP A 120 -25.30 -28.83 -2.66
N ALA A 121 -25.38 -27.90 -3.61
CA ALA A 121 -24.21 -27.20 -4.13
C ALA A 121 -23.43 -26.43 -3.04
N ILE A 122 -24.14 -25.80 -2.08
CA ILE A 122 -23.52 -25.15 -0.92
C ILE A 122 -22.76 -26.17 -0.07
N PHE A 123 -23.40 -27.30 0.29
CA PHE A 123 -22.75 -28.30 1.14
C PHE A 123 -21.61 -29.01 0.42
N ASP A 124 -21.73 -29.31 -0.87
CA ASP A 124 -20.67 -29.88 -1.69
C ASP A 124 -19.46 -28.95 -1.77
N TYR A 125 -19.68 -27.64 -1.93
CA TYR A 125 -18.62 -26.64 -1.87
C TYR A 125 -17.93 -26.63 -0.49
N VAL A 126 -18.71 -26.64 0.59
CA VAL A 126 -18.18 -26.62 1.97
C VAL A 126 -17.37 -27.88 2.28
N ASP A 127 -17.87 -29.06 1.89
CA ASP A 127 -17.23 -30.35 2.15
C ASP A 127 -15.99 -30.58 1.25
N ALA A 128 -15.92 -29.95 0.08
CA ALA A 128 -14.76 -30.01 -0.81
C ALA A 128 -13.52 -29.25 -0.28
N GLN A 129 -13.70 -28.37 0.70
CA GLN A 129 -12.59 -27.63 1.31
C GLN A 129 -11.94 -28.49 2.39
N ALA A 130 -10.98 -29.35 2.03
CA ALA A 130 -10.23 -30.12 3.03
C ALA A 130 -9.39 -29.19 3.95
N PRO A 131 -9.25 -29.50 5.26
CA PRO A 131 -8.42 -28.71 6.15
C PRO A 131 -6.95 -28.76 5.71
N VAL A 132 -6.39 -27.61 5.32
CA VAL A 132 -4.98 -27.51 4.92
C VAL A 132 -4.11 -27.67 6.17
N VAL A 133 -3.51 -28.85 6.33
CA VAL A 133 -2.36 -29.04 7.22
C VAL A 133 -1.23 -28.17 6.69
N ALA A 134 -0.65 -27.37 7.58
CA ALA A 134 0.40 -26.42 7.27
C ALA A 134 1.58 -27.09 6.54
N VAL A 135 1.74 -26.77 5.26
CA VAL A 135 3.02 -26.88 4.56
C VAL A 135 3.43 -25.46 4.21
N THR A 136 4.50 -25.00 4.85
CA THR A 136 5.23 -23.79 4.50
C THR A 136 5.54 -23.79 3.01
N PRO A 137 5.12 -22.78 2.23
CA PRO A 137 5.71 -22.56 0.92
C PRO A 137 7.08 -21.94 1.16
N GLU A 138 8.11 -22.70 0.80
CA GLU A 138 9.43 -22.19 0.53
C GLU A 138 9.30 -21.19 -0.64
N VAL A 139 9.44 -19.90 -0.33
CA VAL A 139 9.49 -18.83 -1.33
C VAL A 139 10.79 -19.02 -2.09
N THR A 140 10.69 -19.53 -3.31
CA THR A 140 11.73 -19.37 -4.32
C THR A 140 11.62 -17.95 -4.88
N ASP A 141 12.19 -17.00 -4.14
CA ASP A 141 12.50 -15.67 -4.67
C ASP A 141 13.64 -15.84 -5.67
N ASN A 142 13.29 -15.96 -6.95
CA ASN A 142 14.19 -15.69 -8.05
C ASN A 142 13.51 -14.71 -8.99
N GLU A 143 13.45 -13.46 -8.55
CA GLU A 143 13.51 -12.32 -9.47
C GLU A 143 14.31 -11.20 -8.79
N VAL A 144 15.63 -11.37 -8.78
CA VAL A 144 16.54 -10.25 -8.57
C VAL A 144 16.43 -9.39 -9.83
N VAL A 145 15.55 -8.39 -9.78
CA VAL A 145 15.70 -7.21 -10.62
C VAL A 145 17.02 -6.59 -10.19
N VAL A 146 18.08 -6.86 -10.96
CA VAL A 146 19.33 -6.10 -10.87
C VAL A 146 18.99 -4.71 -11.38
N GLU A 147 18.58 -3.86 -10.44
CA GLU A 147 18.67 -2.42 -10.61
C GLU A 147 20.15 -2.15 -10.86
N ASP A 148 20.49 -1.72 -12.08
CA ASP A 148 21.85 -1.37 -12.48
C ASP A 148 22.24 -0.07 -11.76
N LYS A 149 22.45 -0.18 -10.44
CA LYS A 149 23.05 0.86 -9.62
C LYS A 149 24.50 0.86 -10.06
N GLY A 150 24.84 1.90 -10.82
CA GLY A 150 26.22 2.20 -11.18
C GLY A 150 27.16 2.08 -9.97
N PRO A 151 28.47 1.97 -10.21
CA PRO A 151 29.45 1.58 -9.21
C PRO A 151 29.23 2.29 -7.87
N SER A 152 29.04 1.49 -6.81
CA SER A 152 28.80 1.99 -5.45
C SER A 152 29.83 3.03 -5.06
N THR A 153 29.49 3.96 -4.16
CA THR A 153 30.44 4.95 -3.63
C THR A 153 31.72 4.30 -3.10
N TRP A 154 31.60 3.08 -2.54
CA TRP A 154 32.74 2.25 -2.11
C TRP A 154 33.68 1.85 -3.24
N PHE A 155 33.17 1.57 -4.43
CA PHE A 155 34.00 1.28 -5.61
C PHE A 155 34.89 2.47 -5.98
N TRP A 156 34.33 3.68 -5.97
CA TRP A 156 35.09 4.91 -6.24
C TRP A 156 36.12 5.21 -5.14
N VAL A 157 35.79 4.96 -3.87
CA VAL A 157 36.73 5.10 -2.76
C VAL A 157 37.90 4.12 -2.90
N MET A 158 37.66 2.87 -3.29
CA MET A 158 38.72 1.89 -3.50
C MET A 158 39.65 2.27 -4.65
N ILE A 159 39.10 2.77 -5.76
CA ILE A 159 39.91 3.29 -6.88
C ILE A 159 40.75 4.48 -6.41
N ALA A 160 40.18 5.42 -5.66
CA ALA A 160 40.91 6.57 -5.14
C ALA A 160 42.09 6.15 -4.22
N ILE A 161 41.90 5.14 -3.37
CA ILE A 161 42.98 4.59 -2.53
C ILE A 161 44.08 3.96 -3.38
N VAL A 162 43.72 3.15 -4.37
CA VAL A 162 44.71 2.51 -5.26
C VAL A 162 45.50 3.56 -6.04
N LEU A 163 44.84 4.57 -6.59
CA LEU A 163 45.50 5.68 -7.27
C LEU A 163 46.41 6.47 -6.33
N PHE A 164 45.98 6.72 -5.09
CA PHE A 164 46.80 7.39 -4.09
C PHE A 164 48.08 6.60 -3.77
N VAL A 165 47.97 5.27 -3.61
CA VAL A 165 49.13 4.39 -3.40
C VAL A 165 50.07 4.42 -4.61
N ILE A 166 49.54 4.30 -5.83
CA ILE A 166 50.35 4.33 -7.06
C ILE A 166 51.10 5.66 -7.18
N VAL A 167 50.40 6.78 -6.99
CA VAL A 167 51.01 8.12 -7.03
C VAL A 167 52.08 8.25 -5.95
N GLY A 168 51.84 7.72 -4.74
CA GLY A 168 52.82 7.70 -3.65
C GLY A 168 54.08 6.90 -4.00
N VAL A 169 53.93 5.70 -4.58
CA VAL A 169 55.05 4.85 -5.01
C VAL A 169 55.85 5.51 -6.13
N VAL A 170 55.19 6.02 -7.16
CA VAL A 170 55.85 6.70 -8.29
C VAL A 170 56.57 7.96 -7.83
N SER A 171 55.96 8.75 -6.94
CA SER A 171 56.58 9.96 -6.37
C SER A 171 57.84 9.61 -5.56
N LYS A 172 57.79 8.53 -4.77
CA LYS A 172 58.95 8.02 -4.02
C LYS A 172 60.07 7.58 -4.95
N VAL A 173 59.79 6.74 -5.95
CA VAL A 173 60.79 6.26 -6.92
C VAL A 173 61.44 7.42 -7.67
N ARG A 174 60.65 8.42 -8.11
CA ARG A 174 61.18 9.62 -8.78
C ARG A 174 62.12 10.42 -7.88
N ARG A 175 61.83 10.51 -6.58
CA ARG A 175 62.68 11.19 -5.59
C ARG A 175 63.96 10.42 -5.33
N ASP A 176 63.86 9.11 -5.10
CA ASP A 176 65.02 8.24 -4.85
C ASP A 176 65.99 8.27 -6.04
N LEU A 177 65.48 8.31 -7.28
CA LEU A 177 66.27 8.53 -8.49
C LEU A 177 66.92 9.92 -8.56
N LYS A 178 66.20 10.99 -8.17
CA LYS A 178 66.76 12.36 -8.11
C LYS A 178 67.88 12.46 -7.09
N ASN A 179 67.70 11.86 -5.91
CA ASN A 179 68.69 11.87 -4.83
C ASN A 179 69.96 11.09 -5.25
N ALA A 180 69.81 9.91 -5.86
CA ALA A 180 70.93 9.14 -6.38
C ALA A 180 71.71 9.88 -7.50
N LEU A 181 71.00 10.66 -8.34
CA LEU A 181 71.62 11.48 -9.38
C LEU A 181 72.32 12.73 -8.82
N SER A 182 71.77 13.40 -7.80
CA SER A 182 72.39 14.59 -7.18
C SER A 182 73.63 14.21 -6.36
N GLU A 183 73.57 13.10 -5.63
CA GLU A 183 74.71 12.56 -4.88
C GLU A 183 75.90 12.27 -5.82
N SER A 184 75.61 11.75 -7.02
CA SER A 184 76.64 11.48 -8.04
C SER A 184 77.28 12.74 -8.65
N LYS A 185 76.64 13.91 -8.58
CA LYS A 185 77.06 15.14 -9.28
C LYS A 185 77.58 16.26 -8.37
N SER A 186 77.10 16.36 -7.13
CA SER A 186 77.42 17.52 -6.27
C SER A 186 77.72 17.18 -4.82
N GLY A 187 77.56 15.92 -4.37
CA GLY A 187 77.91 15.52 -3.00
C GLY A 187 77.08 16.17 -1.88
N GLU A 188 75.96 16.83 -2.21
CA GLU A 188 75.05 17.42 -1.23
C GLU A 188 73.73 16.63 -1.13
N GLU A 189 73.29 16.38 0.10
CA GLU A 189 72.06 15.67 0.44
C GLU A 189 70.84 16.60 0.26
N PHE A 190 69.93 16.24 -0.65
CA PHE A 190 68.75 17.06 -0.96
C PHE A 190 67.57 16.64 -0.08
N ASP A 191 67.48 17.15 1.16
CA ASP A 191 66.32 16.92 2.05
C ASP A 191 65.23 18.00 1.81
N GLN A 192 64.50 17.88 0.70
CA GLN A 192 63.26 18.66 0.54
C GLN A 192 62.05 17.85 1.02
N SER A 193 61.40 18.37 2.07
CA SER A 193 60.11 17.89 2.56
C SER A 193 59.06 17.92 1.44
N TYR A 194 58.19 16.90 1.36
CA TYR A 194 57.10 16.79 0.36
C TYR A 194 56.25 18.07 0.28
N SER A 195 56.05 18.74 1.42
CA SER A 195 55.35 20.03 1.50
C SER A 195 56.04 21.18 0.76
N MET A 196 57.38 21.16 0.70
CA MET A 196 58.20 22.19 0.08
C MET A 196 58.28 22.01 -1.44
N GLU A 197 58.37 20.77 -1.92
CA GLU A 197 58.27 20.46 -3.36
C GLU A 197 56.89 20.84 -3.91
N LEU A 198 55.81 20.49 -3.17
CA LEU A 198 54.44 20.79 -3.57
C LEU A 198 54.15 22.30 -3.56
N ARG A 199 54.70 23.04 -2.58
CA ARG A 199 54.65 24.50 -2.54
C ARG A 199 55.38 25.13 -3.73
N THR A 200 56.58 24.66 -4.05
CA THR A 200 57.37 25.19 -5.18
C THR A 200 56.64 24.94 -6.51
N TRP A 201 56.18 23.70 -6.73
CA TRP A 201 55.37 23.35 -7.90
C TRP A 201 54.10 24.19 -8.00
N ALA A 202 53.41 24.43 -6.88
CA ALA A 202 52.18 25.22 -6.86
C ALA A 202 52.43 26.69 -7.23
N TRP A 203 53.56 27.26 -6.80
CA TRP A 203 53.98 28.61 -7.16
C TRP A 203 54.38 28.73 -8.63
N GLU A 204 55.05 27.73 -9.20
CA GLU A 204 55.37 27.66 -10.63
C GLU A 204 54.11 27.53 -11.49
N ASN A 205 53.09 26.79 -11.00
CA ASN A 205 51.84 26.53 -11.69
C ASN A 205 50.68 27.40 -11.22
N LYS A 206 50.95 28.66 -10.83
CA LYS A 206 49.98 29.59 -10.20
C LYS A 206 48.61 29.71 -10.90
N LYS A 207 48.57 29.65 -12.24
CA LYS A 207 47.30 29.72 -13.01
C LYS A 207 46.46 28.46 -12.82
N LEU A 208 47.10 27.29 -12.88
CA LEU A 208 46.42 26.00 -12.72
C LEU A 208 45.98 25.79 -11.27
N VAL A 209 46.85 26.09 -10.30
CA VAL A 209 46.51 25.99 -8.88
C VAL A 209 45.42 27.01 -8.50
N GLY A 210 45.48 28.24 -9.03
CA GLY A 210 44.43 29.23 -8.82
C GLY A 210 43.07 28.77 -9.37
N LEU A 211 43.03 28.22 -10.58
CA LEU A 211 41.80 27.68 -11.17
C LEU A 211 41.29 26.45 -10.41
N ALA A 212 42.15 25.50 -10.07
CA ALA A 212 41.78 24.31 -9.30
C ALA A 212 41.26 24.69 -7.90
N SER A 213 41.93 25.64 -7.23
CA SER A 213 41.48 26.16 -5.93
C SER A 213 40.12 26.84 -6.04
N LEU A 214 39.88 27.66 -7.07
CA LEU A 214 38.57 28.27 -7.30
C LEU A 214 37.48 27.22 -7.50
N ILE A 215 37.73 26.20 -8.32
CA ILE A 215 36.78 25.10 -8.55
C ILE A 215 36.48 24.36 -7.24
N ILE A 216 37.51 24.05 -6.44
CA ILE A 216 37.34 23.37 -5.16
C ILE A 216 36.53 24.23 -4.19
N VAL A 217 36.83 25.53 -4.08
CA VAL A 217 36.10 26.44 -3.20
C VAL A 217 34.63 26.56 -3.63
N VAL A 218 34.37 26.72 -4.94
CA VAL A 218 32.99 26.76 -5.46
C VAL A 218 32.28 25.43 -5.21
N ALA A 219 32.94 24.29 -5.42
CA ALA A 219 32.37 22.99 -5.14
C ALA A 219 32.02 22.81 -3.65
N LEU A 220 32.91 23.23 -2.73
CA LEU A 220 32.65 23.19 -1.29
C LEU A 220 31.49 24.10 -0.90
N ILE A 221 31.38 25.29 -1.50
CA ILE A 221 30.23 26.20 -1.27
C ILE A 221 28.95 25.54 -1.75
N VAL A 222 28.93 24.97 -2.96
CA VAL A 222 27.74 24.31 -3.53
C VAL A 222 27.34 23.11 -2.67
N LEU A 223 28.27 22.25 -2.30
CA LEU A 223 28.01 21.10 -1.42
C LEU A 223 27.49 21.55 -0.05
N GLY A 224 28.12 22.56 0.56
CA GLY A 224 27.66 23.14 1.81
C GLY A 224 26.24 23.71 1.72
N PHE A 225 25.90 24.41 0.63
CA PHE A 225 24.54 24.89 0.40
C PHE A 225 23.53 23.76 0.15
N MET A 226 23.92 22.70 -0.56
CA MET A 226 23.06 21.53 -0.75
C MET A 226 22.77 20.81 0.57
N ASP A 227 23.80 20.62 1.41
CA ASP A 227 23.65 20.02 2.73
C ASP A 227 22.75 20.88 3.63
N LEU A 228 22.96 22.20 3.66
CA LEU A 228 22.10 23.12 4.42
C LEU A 228 20.65 23.11 3.92
N ASN A 229 20.42 23.05 2.61
CA ASN A 229 19.09 22.94 2.03
C ASN A 229 18.41 21.59 2.32
N SER A 230 19.16 20.56 2.73
CA SER A 230 18.60 19.26 3.13
C SER A 230 18.04 19.24 4.55
N ILE A 231 18.40 20.23 5.38
CA ILE A 231 17.98 20.30 6.78
C ILE A 231 16.47 20.51 6.87
N GLY A 232 15.79 19.66 7.63
CA GLY A 232 14.34 19.72 7.84
C GLY A 232 13.50 19.07 6.73
N ILE A 233 14.14 18.48 5.71
CA ILE A 233 13.46 17.59 4.76
C ILE A 233 13.29 16.22 5.42
N VAL A 234 12.06 15.73 5.46
CA VAL A 234 11.70 14.44 6.10
C VAL A 234 11.12 13.43 5.10
N GLU A 235 11.50 13.53 3.84
CA GLU A 235 11.15 12.54 2.82
C GLU A 235 11.70 11.16 3.21
N ASN A 236 10.97 10.11 2.87
CA ASN A 236 11.22 8.73 3.27
C ASN A 236 11.21 8.48 4.79
N TYR A 237 10.78 9.44 5.61
CA TYR A 237 10.59 9.21 7.03
C TYR A 237 9.53 8.13 7.26
N GLN A 238 9.97 7.00 7.83
CA GLN A 238 9.16 5.81 8.05
C GLN A 238 9.47 5.24 9.44
N PRO A 239 8.84 5.76 10.50
CA PRO A 239 9.06 5.26 11.84
C PRO A 239 8.48 3.85 12.00
N THR A 240 9.08 3.07 12.90
CA THR A 240 8.49 1.82 13.36
C THR A 240 7.14 2.11 14.01
N GLN A 241 6.16 1.24 13.83
CA GLN A 241 4.82 1.41 14.39
C GLN A 241 4.57 0.35 15.47
N PRO A 242 3.77 0.64 16.51
CA PRO A 242 3.39 -0.36 17.51
C PRO A 242 2.65 -1.55 16.89
N ILE A 243 1.94 -1.30 15.79
CA ILE A 243 1.25 -2.31 14.99
C ILE A 243 1.55 -1.99 13.53
N GLU A 244 2.11 -2.96 12.80
CA GLU A 244 2.28 -2.85 11.36
C GLU A 244 0.92 -2.96 10.67
N PHE A 245 0.34 -1.81 10.34
CA PHE A 245 -0.95 -1.72 9.68
C PHE A 245 -0.79 -1.70 8.15
N PRO A 246 -1.21 -2.75 7.42
CA PRO A 246 -1.09 -2.80 5.96
C PRO A 246 -2.26 -2.06 5.29
N HIS A 247 -2.02 -0.83 4.83
CA HIS A 247 -3.04 -0.06 4.09
C HIS A 247 -3.47 -0.76 2.79
N THR A 248 -2.56 -1.46 2.11
CA THR A 248 -2.85 -2.32 0.95
C THR A 248 -3.98 -3.32 1.16
N VAL A 249 -4.00 -4.01 2.31
CA VAL A 249 -5.03 -5.02 2.57
C VAL A 249 -6.38 -4.34 2.81
N HIS A 250 -6.39 -3.25 3.58
CA HIS A 250 -7.62 -2.58 3.99
C HIS A 250 -8.22 -1.72 2.87
N ALA A 251 -7.45 -0.76 2.34
CA ALA A 251 -7.91 0.16 1.32
C ALA A 251 -7.80 -0.42 -0.10
N GLY A 252 -6.76 -1.22 -0.38
CA GLY A 252 -6.54 -1.78 -1.71
C GLY A 252 -7.36 -3.04 -1.99
N VAL A 253 -7.07 -4.13 -1.30
CA VAL A 253 -7.70 -5.44 -1.53
C VAL A 253 -9.17 -5.43 -1.11
N ASN A 254 -9.47 -4.93 0.09
CA ASN A 254 -10.84 -4.93 0.62
C ASN A 254 -11.66 -3.70 0.21
N GLY A 255 -11.04 -2.69 -0.43
CA GLY A 255 -11.74 -1.51 -0.91
C GLY A 255 -12.37 -0.63 0.18
N ILE A 256 -11.85 -0.67 1.41
CA ILE A 256 -12.39 0.15 2.51
C ILE A 256 -12.08 1.62 2.23
N ASP A 257 -13.12 2.45 2.17
CA ASP A 257 -12.99 3.89 1.95
C ASP A 257 -12.14 4.55 3.06
N CYS A 258 -11.23 5.45 2.67
CA CYS A 258 -10.30 6.13 3.57
C CYS A 258 -11.01 6.84 4.75
N LYS A 259 -12.20 7.41 4.50
CA LYS A 259 -13.00 8.16 5.47
C LYS A 259 -13.69 7.26 6.48
N TYR A 260 -13.72 5.94 6.28
CA TYR A 260 -14.23 5.01 7.29
C TYR A 260 -13.34 5.04 8.54
N CYS A 261 -12.03 4.96 8.35
CA CYS A 261 -11.06 5.02 9.45
C CYS A 261 -10.67 6.46 9.79
N HIS A 262 -10.42 7.30 8.77
CA HIS A 262 -10.05 8.71 8.93
C HIS A 262 -11.29 9.63 8.87
N ASN A 263 -12.25 9.35 9.74
CA ASN A 263 -13.60 9.92 9.67
C ASN A 263 -13.69 11.44 9.85
N SER A 264 -12.69 12.06 10.47
CA SER A 264 -12.70 13.50 10.74
C SER A 264 -12.08 14.33 9.62
N VAL A 265 -11.51 13.70 8.59
CA VAL A 265 -10.84 14.37 7.46
C VAL A 265 -11.73 15.38 6.73
N THR A 266 -13.05 15.16 6.70
CA THR A 266 -14.02 16.04 6.02
C THR A 266 -14.58 17.15 6.91
N LYS A 267 -14.34 17.10 8.23
CA LYS A 267 -14.99 17.99 9.21
C LYS A 267 -14.02 18.76 10.10
N SER A 268 -12.81 18.25 10.27
CA SER A 268 -11.83 18.77 11.21
C SER A 268 -10.56 19.22 10.49
N LYS A 269 -9.75 20.02 11.20
CA LYS A 269 -8.40 20.35 10.77
C LYS A 269 -7.47 19.14 10.73
N THR A 270 -7.74 18.12 11.55
CA THR A 270 -7.01 16.86 11.58
C THR A 270 -7.85 15.74 10.95
N ALA A 271 -7.23 14.84 10.18
CA ALA A 271 -7.91 13.64 9.68
C ALA A 271 -8.28 12.64 10.79
N GLY A 272 -7.55 12.71 11.91
CA GLY A 272 -7.71 11.80 13.04
C GLY A 272 -7.12 10.42 12.77
N LEU A 273 -6.65 9.75 13.81
CA LEU A 273 -6.34 8.32 13.76
C LEU A 273 -7.56 7.54 14.27
N PRO A 274 -7.85 6.36 13.69
CA PRO A 274 -8.98 5.56 14.14
C PRO A 274 -8.78 5.16 15.61
N THR A 275 -9.87 5.21 16.37
CA THR A 275 -9.89 4.65 17.72
C THR A 275 -9.85 3.13 17.62
N VAL A 276 -9.42 2.46 18.71
CA VAL A 276 -9.38 0.99 18.77
C VAL A 276 -10.75 0.37 18.48
N ASN A 277 -11.85 1.08 18.78
CA ASN A 277 -13.21 0.62 18.49
C ASN A 277 -13.45 0.40 16.99
N VAL A 278 -12.89 1.25 16.11
CA VAL A 278 -13.01 1.08 14.66
C VAL A 278 -12.37 -0.23 14.22
N CYS A 279 -11.21 -0.57 14.77
CA CYS A 279 -10.54 -1.85 14.52
C CYS A 279 -11.43 -3.03 14.98
N MET A 280 -12.03 -2.91 16.16
CA MET A 280 -12.86 -3.96 16.75
C MET A 280 -14.22 -4.14 16.09
N ASN A 281 -14.65 -3.26 15.17
CA ASN A 281 -15.87 -3.48 14.39
C ASN A 281 -15.77 -4.74 13.52
N CYS A 282 -14.56 -5.02 13.01
CA CYS A 282 -14.29 -6.17 12.15
C CYS A 282 -13.45 -7.24 12.88
N HIS A 283 -12.45 -6.81 13.66
CA HIS A 283 -11.49 -7.74 14.25
C HIS A 283 -12.04 -8.58 15.41
N LYS A 284 -13.28 -8.37 15.86
CA LYS A 284 -13.96 -9.37 16.74
C LYS A 284 -14.15 -10.71 16.04
N GLN A 285 -14.37 -10.68 14.73
CA GLN A 285 -14.66 -11.86 13.91
C GLN A 285 -13.49 -12.22 12.98
N ILE A 286 -12.75 -11.20 12.52
CA ILE A 286 -11.64 -11.34 11.57
C ILE A 286 -10.31 -11.31 12.33
N ASN A 287 -9.68 -12.47 12.48
CA ASN A 287 -8.39 -12.62 13.16
C ASN A 287 -7.20 -12.75 12.20
N GLY A 288 -7.38 -12.52 10.90
CA GLY A 288 -6.31 -12.68 9.89
C GLY A 288 -6.21 -14.11 9.33
N ARG A 289 -5.58 -14.25 8.17
CA ARG A 289 -5.49 -15.52 7.42
C ARG A 289 -4.24 -16.32 7.75
N THR A 290 -3.15 -15.65 8.11
CA THR A 290 -1.87 -16.28 8.45
C THR A 290 -1.59 -16.20 9.94
N SER A 291 -0.74 -17.09 10.46
CA SER A 291 -0.28 -17.08 11.86
C SER A 291 0.36 -15.73 12.23
N VAL A 292 1.17 -15.17 11.33
CA VAL A 292 1.81 -13.86 11.51
C VAL A 292 0.78 -12.73 11.64
N GLN A 293 -0.28 -12.74 10.82
CA GLN A 293 -1.35 -11.75 10.92
C GLN A 293 -2.13 -11.90 12.23
N GLN A 294 -2.43 -13.14 12.63
CA GLN A 294 -3.10 -13.44 13.90
C GLN A 294 -2.31 -12.93 15.09
N GLU A 295 -0.98 -13.12 15.09
CA GLU A 295 -0.10 -12.59 16.13
C GLU A 295 -0.15 -11.05 16.18
N LYS A 296 -0.06 -10.38 15.03
CA LYS A 296 -0.18 -8.90 14.98
C LYS A 296 -1.54 -8.40 15.46
N ILE A 297 -2.62 -9.11 15.16
CA ILE A 297 -3.99 -8.73 15.59
C ILE A 297 -4.16 -8.91 17.11
N LYS A 298 -3.42 -9.80 17.78
CA LYS A 298 -3.43 -9.87 19.26
C LYS A 298 -3.04 -8.54 19.91
N ASN A 299 -2.18 -7.73 19.27
CA ASN A 299 -1.84 -6.40 19.79
C ASN A 299 -3.06 -5.47 19.81
N ILE A 300 -3.97 -5.60 18.84
CA ILE A 300 -5.25 -4.86 18.82
C ILE A 300 -6.15 -5.36 19.97
N TYR A 301 -6.22 -6.67 20.19
CA TYR A 301 -7.01 -7.24 21.29
C TYR A 301 -6.50 -6.79 22.65
N ALA A 302 -5.19 -6.80 22.85
CA ALA A 302 -4.56 -6.29 24.07
C ALA A 302 -4.88 -4.79 24.28
N ALA A 303 -4.86 -3.99 23.21
CA ALA A 303 -5.23 -2.59 23.28
C ALA A 303 -6.72 -2.38 23.63
N ALA A 304 -7.59 -3.18 23.02
CA ALA A 304 -9.04 -3.16 23.23
C ALA A 304 -9.49 -3.78 24.56
N GLY A 305 -8.63 -4.55 25.22
CA GLY A 305 -9.01 -5.42 26.33
C GLY A 305 -9.94 -6.57 25.91
N TRP A 306 -9.81 -7.07 24.69
CA TRP A 306 -10.65 -8.15 24.12
C TRP A 306 -10.01 -9.51 24.36
N ASN A 307 -10.77 -10.46 24.93
CA ASN A 307 -10.42 -11.87 24.95
C ASN A 307 -11.16 -12.58 23.80
N PRO A 308 -10.48 -13.15 22.80
CA PRO A 308 -11.10 -13.87 21.69
C PRO A 308 -11.54 -15.31 22.01
N GLU A 309 -11.31 -15.81 23.23
CA GLU A 309 -11.71 -17.17 23.62
C GLU A 309 -13.24 -17.33 23.70
N GLY A 310 -13.75 -18.48 23.23
CA GLY A 310 -15.17 -18.79 23.21
C GLY A 310 -15.98 -17.83 22.31
N ALA A 311 -17.07 -17.26 22.86
CA ALA A 311 -17.87 -16.25 22.16
C ALA A 311 -17.19 -14.86 22.09
N GLY A 312 -16.04 -14.70 22.75
CA GLY A 312 -15.32 -13.44 22.88
C GLY A 312 -15.94 -12.51 23.92
N SER A 313 -15.11 -11.89 24.76
CA SER A 313 -15.58 -10.94 25.78
C SER A 313 -14.58 -9.82 26.04
N TYR A 314 -15.09 -8.66 26.46
CA TYR A 314 -14.25 -7.55 26.90
C TYR A 314 -13.90 -7.69 28.37
N THR A 315 -12.61 -7.62 28.67
CA THR A 315 -12.05 -7.70 30.03
C THR A 315 -12.16 -6.38 30.81
N GLY A 316 -12.49 -5.28 30.13
CA GLY A 316 -12.51 -3.92 30.71
C GLY A 316 -11.13 -3.29 30.91
N LYS A 317 -10.03 -4.00 30.64
CA LYS A 317 -8.65 -3.49 30.75
C LYS A 317 -8.14 -3.04 29.40
N THR A 318 -8.21 -1.75 29.11
CA THR A 318 -7.77 -1.18 27.82
C THR A 318 -6.37 -0.56 27.92
N LYS A 319 -5.59 -0.64 26.84
CA LYS A 319 -4.31 0.07 26.71
C LYS A 319 -4.31 0.88 25.39
N PRO A 320 -4.18 2.21 25.43
CA PRO A 320 -4.13 3.01 24.21
C PRO A 320 -2.94 2.62 23.31
N ILE A 321 -3.17 2.62 22.00
CA ILE A 321 -2.10 2.44 21.01
C ILE A 321 -1.42 3.80 20.80
N VAL A 322 -0.12 3.86 21.08
CA VAL A 322 0.70 5.07 20.90
C VAL A 322 1.34 5.02 19.52
N TRP A 323 0.65 5.62 18.54
CA TRP A 323 1.12 5.66 17.15
C TRP A 323 2.26 6.66 16.95
N ASN A 324 3.22 6.30 16.11
CA ASN A 324 4.26 7.24 15.68
C ASN A 324 3.76 8.01 14.46
N LYS A 325 3.56 9.32 14.61
CA LYS A 325 3.00 10.17 13.55
C LYS A 325 4.03 10.35 12.44
N VAL A 326 3.66 9.98 11.22
CA VAL A 326 4.53 10.04 10.03
C VAL A 326 4.59 11.45 9.47
N HIS A 327 3.44 12.07 9.23
CA HIS A 327 3.35 13.42 8.67
C HIS A 327 3.24 14.42 9.82
N VAL A 328 4.30 15.18 10.06
CA VAL A 328 4.37 16.20 11.11
C VAL A 328 4.75 17.52 10.46
N LEU A 329 3.96 18.55 10.74
CA LEU A 329 4.29 19.94 10.42
C LEU A 329 4.59 20.65 11.75
N PRO A 330 5.43 21.71 11.75
CA PRO A 330 5.65 22.54 12.93
C PRO A 330 4.35 23.11 13.49
N ASP A 331 4.27 23.30 14.81
CA ASP A 331 3.03 23.73 15.49
C ASP A 331 2.54 25.13 15.09
N HIS A 332 3.44 25.98 14.59
CA HIS A 332 3.09 27.30 14.04
C HIS A 332 2.50 27.22 12.62
N VAL A 333 2.24 26.03 12.08
CA VAL A 333 1.59 25.84 10.79
C VAL A 333 0.14 25.42 11.01
N TYR A 334 -0.79 26.28 10.59
CA TYR A 334 -2.21 25.98 10.53
C TYR A 334 -2.54 25.20 9.26
N PHE A 335 -2.66 23.88 9.38
CA PHE A 335 -3.16 23.01 8.31
C PHE A 335 -4.54 22.47 8.64
N ASN A 336 -5.47 22.55 7.67
CA ASN A 336 -6.84 22.08 7.85
C ASN A 336 -7.27 21.08 6.76
N HIS A 337 -7.41 19.81 7.13
CA HIS A 337 -7.81 18.74 6.19
C HIS A 337 -9.17 19.01 5.54
N SER A 338 -10.19 19.43 6.30
CA SER A 338 -11.54 19.65 5.76
C SER A 338 -11.56 20.68 4.63
N GLN A 339 -10.75 21.73 4.73
CA GLN A 339 -10.63 22.74 3.67
C GLN A 339 -10.05 22.14 2.39
N HIS A 340 -8.98 21.35 2.49
CA HIS A 340 -8.34 20.76 1.31
C HIS A 340 -9.19 19.65 0.67
N VAL A 341 -9.81 18.79 1.49
CA VAL A 341 -10.58 17.64 0.99
C VAL A 341 -11.97 18.06 0.50
N VAL A 342 -12.71 18.87 1.26
CA VAL A 342 -14.11 19.20 0.94
C VAL A 342 -14.22 20.39 0.01
N ILE A 343 -13.46 21.46 0.27
CA ILE A 343 -13.52 22.70 -0.53
C ILE A 343 -12.54 22.63 -1.69
N GLY A 344 -11.31 22.20 -1.44
CA GLY A 344 -10.26 22.08 -2.45
C GLY A 344 -10.40 20.86 -3.36
N GLY A 345 -11.26 19.89 -3.00
CA GLY A 345 -11.44 18.64 -3.75
C GLY A 345 -10.12 17.89 -3.98
N VAL A 346 -9.15 18.04 -3.08
CA VAL A 346 -7.84 17.42 -3.18
C VAL A 346 -7.97 15.95 -2.79
N ASP A 347 -7.54 15.07 -3.69
CA ASP A 347 -7.53 13.64 -3.42
C ASP A 347 -6.40 13.30 -2.44
N CYS A 348 -6.66 12.39 -1.50
CA CYS A 348 -5.69 11.92 -0.51
C CYS A 348 -4.35 11.49 -1.14
N LYS A 349 -4.41 10.86 -2.32
CA LYS A 349 -3.21 10.37 -3.03
C LYS A 349 -2.29 11.49 -3.50
N GLN A 350 -2.80 12.71 -3.69
CA GLN A 350 -2.00 13.84 -4.15
C GLN A 350 -0.98 14.30 -3.09
N CYS A 351 -1.30 14.11 -1.81
CA CYS A 351 -0.45 14.53 -0.69
C CYS A 351 0.23 13.36 0.02
N HIS A 352 -0.49 12.24 0.20
CA HIS A 352 0.02 11.07 0.94
C HIS A 352 0.51 9.95 0.04
N GLY A 353 0.18 10.00 -1.25
CA GLY A 353 0.39 8.92 -2.22
C GLY A 353 -0.64 7.81 -2.17
N ASP A 354 -0.42 6.80 -3.03
CA ASP A 354 -1.37 5.70 -3.21
C ASP A 354 -1.26 4.67 -2.07
N MET A 355 -1.96 4.96 -0.97
CA MET A 355 -2.06 4.08 0.19
C MET A 355 -2.59 2.68 -0.16
N THR A 356 -3.33 2.53 -1.26
CA THR A 356 -3.86 1.23 -1.70
C THR A 356 -2.77 0.27 -2.18
N LYS A 357 -1.60 0.82 -2.54
CA LYS A 357 -0.42 0.06 -2.99
C LYS A 357 0.70 0.00 -1.95
N GLN A 358 0.56 0.72 -0.84
CA GLN A 358 1.54 0.70 0.24
C GLN A 358 1.47 -0.59 1.08
N LYS A 359 2.42 -1.50 0.81
CA LYS A 359 2.58 -2.77 1.54
C LYS A 359 3.17 -2.56 2.94
N GLU A 360 4.01 -1.55 3.08
CA GLU A 360 4.70 -1.22 4.32
C GLU A 360 3.89 -0.27 5.20
N THR A 361 4.43 0.09 6.35
CA THR A 361 3.91 1.18 7.17
C THR A 361 3.95 2.50 6.39
N ALA A 362 3.05 3.42 6.73
CA ALA A 362 3.00 4.73 6.10
C ALA A 362 4.36 5.45 6.24
N ARG A 363 4.76 6.15 5.17
CA ARG A 363 5.99 6.96 5.10
C ARG A 363 5.69 8.28 4.40
N VAL A 364 6.54 9.29 4.62
CA VAL A 364 6.48 10.52 3.83
C VAL A 364 7.06 10.23 2.44
N LEU A 365 6.24 10.29 1.39
CA LEU A 365 6.72 10.02 0.04
C LEU A 365 7.54 11.20 -0.49
N PRO A 366 8.66 10.95 -1.19
CA PRO A 366 9.41 12.01 -1.84
C PRO A 366 8.61 12.64 -2.96
N VAL A 367 8.90 13.91 -3.26
CA VAL A 367 8.18 14.66 -4.30
C VAL A 367 8.28 14.00 -5.67
N SER A 368 9.38 13.29 -5.96
CA SER A 368 9.56 12.51 -7.19
C SER A 368 8.48 11.44 -7.35
N GLU A 369 8.21 10.67 -6.29
CA GLU A 369 7.17 9.62 -6.30
C GLU A 369 5.75 10.22 -6.34
N LEU A 370 5.50 11.30 -5.60
CA LEU A 370 4.21 12.01 -5.67
C LEU A 370 3.93 12.56 -7.07
N ASN A 371 4.97 13.06 -7.75
CA ASN A 371 4.86 13.55 -9.12
C ASN A 371 4.50 12.42 -10.09
N GLU A 372 4.87 11.17 -9.86
CA GLU A 372 4.51 10.06 -10.74
C GLU A 372 3.01 9.71 -10.71
N ILE A 373 2.28 10.18 -9.69
CA ILE A 373 0.86 9.93 -9.55
C ILE A 373 0.06 10.67 -10.63
N GLU A 374 -0.75 9.92 -11.37
CA GLU A 374 -1.59 10.46 -12.43
C GLU A 374 -2.55 11.54 -11.91
N GLY A 375 -2.56 12.68 -12.59
CA GLY A 375 -3.37 13.84 -12.23
C GLY A 375 -2.85 14.64 -11.04
N ASN A 376 -1.65 14.32 -10.51
CA ASN A 376 -1.03 15.14 -9.48
C ASN A 376 -0.34 16.39 -10.06
N VAL A 377 -0.32 17.46 -9.27
CA VAL A 377 0.43 18.68 -9.62
C VAL A 377 1.92 18.35 -9.57
N LYS A 378 2.67 18.73 -10.59
CA LYS A 378 4.13 18.51 -10.64
C LYS A 378 4.83 19.58 -9.82
N LEU A 379 5.45 19.18 -8.73
CA LEU A 379 6.10 20.09 -7.77
C LEU A 379 7.62 19.88 -7.79
N THR A 380 8.38 20.92 -7.48
CA THR A 380 9.85 20.88 -7.49
C THR A 380 10.44 20.88 -6.09
N LYS A 381 9.68 21.34 -5.10
CA LYS A 381 10.13 21.40 -3.71
C LYS A 381 9.85 20.10 -2.96
N PRO A 382 10.69 19.76 -1.97
CA PRO A 382 10.54 18.53 -1.18
C PRO A 382 9.19 18.46 -0.47
N THR A 383 8.64 17.26 -0.35
CA THR A 383 7.31 17.01 0.22
C THR A 383 7.15 17.63 1.61
N LEU A 384 5.99 18.27 1.85
CA LEU A 384 5.62 18.94 3.11
C LEU A 384 6.53 20.11 3.56
N THR A 385 7.42 20.61 2.69
CA THR A 385 8.09 21.89 2.94
C THR A 385 7.17 23.07 2.57
N MET A 386 7.45 24.27 3.11
CA MET A 386 6.68 25.48 2.75
C MET A 386 6.65 25.71 1.23
N GLY A 387 7.79 25.51 0.56
CA GLY A 387 7.89 25.67 -0.89
C GLY A 387 6.94 24.73 -1.65
N TRP A 388 6.79 23.49 -1.19
CA TRP A 388 5.87 22.52 -1.77
C TRP A 388 4.40 22.95 -1.65
N CYS A 389 4.02 23.50 -0.49
CA CYS A 389 2.68 24.07 -0.29
C CYS A 389 2.41 25.27 -1.22
N ILE A 390 3.37 26.18 -1.33
CA ILE A 390 3.26 27.41 -2.12
C ILE A 390 3.17 27.11 -3.62
N GLU A 391 3.99 26.17 -4.13
CA GLU A 391 3.92 25.70 -5.52
C GLU A 391 2.55 25.06 -5.80
N CYS A 392 2.08 24.17 -4.92
CA CYS A 392 0.76 23.56 -5.07
C CYS A 392 -0.37 24.62 -5.06
N HIS A 393 -0.32 25.60 -4.15
CA HIS A 393 -1.29 26.70 -4.13
C HIS A 393 -1.22 27.62 -5.37
N GLY A 394 -0.06 27.68 -6.03
CA GLY A 394 0.12 28.43 -7.27
C GLY A 394 -0.54 27.77 -8.48
N GLU A 395 -0.50 26.44 -8.54
CA GLU A 395 -0.99 25.66 -9.69
C GLU A 395 -2.42 25.12 -9.50
N LYS A 396 -2.82 24.84 -8.25
CA LYS A 396 -4.10 24.18 -7.97
C LYS A 396 -5.25 25.17 -8.10
N GLU A 397 -6.17 24.83 -9.00
CA GLU A 397 -7.47 25.47 -9.15
C GLU A 397 -8.43 25.05 -8.03
N ILE A 398 -9.34 25.94 -7.65
CA ILE A 398 -10.38 25.64 -6.67
C ILE A 398 -11.42 24.66 -7.24
N HIS A 399 -11.76 23.61 -6.49
CA HIS A 399 -12.72 22.58 -6.93
C HIS A 399 -14.18 23.04 -6.75
N ASN A 400 -14.91 23.13 -7.86
CA ASN A 400 -16.38 23.20 -8.03
C ASN A 400 -17.23 24.01 -7.03
N GLY A 401 -17.51 25.25 -7.42
CA GLY A 401 -18.83 25.91 -7.33
C GLY A 401 -18.87 26.94 -8.47
N PRO A 402 -19.95 27.06 -9.24
CA PRO A 402 -19.85 27.35 -10.65
C PRO A 402 -19.39 28.79 -10.94
N LEU A 403 -18.33 28.94 -11.72
CA LEU A 403 -18.26 30.05 -12.70
C LEU A 403 -19.52 30.09 -13.59
N ASN A 404 -20.25 28.96 -13.68
CA ASN A 404 -21.54 28.81 -14.35
C ASN A 404 -22.76 29.09 -13.45
N GLY A 405 -22.87 30.30 -12.89
CA GLY A 405 -24.11 31.05 -12.51
C GLY A 405 -25.37 30.37 -11.91
N LYS A 406 -25.42 29.08 -11.58
CA LYS A 406 -26.68 28.36 -11.33
C LYS A 406 -27.09 28.21 -9.86
N ASN A 407 -26.26 28.62 -8.90
CA ASN A 407 -26.61 28.62 -7.46
C ASN A 407 -26.15 29.90 -6.75
N ASN A 408 -26.86 30.38 -5.74
CA ASN A 408 -26.47 31.52 -4.90
C ASN A 408 -25.37 31.16 -3.87
N GLY A 409 -24.28 30.54 -4.32
CA GLY A 409 -23.14 30.16 -3.48
C GLY A 409 -22.17 31.32 -3.18
N TYR A 410 -21.32 31.15 -2.17
CA TYR A 410 -20.30 32.13 -1.74
C TYR A 410 -19.46 32.69 -2.90
N TYR A 411 -18.89 31.82 -3.74
CA TYR A 411 -18.07 32.27 -4.87
C TYR A 411 -18.87 33.04 -5.93
N ASN A 412 -20.15 32.73 -6.12
CA ASN A 412 -21.00 33.43 -7.09
C ASN A 412 -21.30 34.86 -6.64
N GLU A 413 -21.44 35.08 -5.34
CA GLU A 413 -21.54 36.43 -4.77
C GLU A 413 -20.24 37.22 -4.98
N ILE A 414 -19.07 36.59 -4.77
CA ILE A 414 -17.76 37.22 -5.05
C ILE A 414 -17.65 37.61 -6.52
N HIS A 415 -17.98 36.70 -7.45
CA HIS A 415 -17.96 37.01 -8.89
C HIS A 415 -18.92 38.14 -9.26
N LYS A 416 -20.16 38.15 -8.73
CA LYS A 416 -21.13 39.23 -8.95
C LYS A 416 -20.60 40.58 -8.43
N ARG A 417 -20.04 40.62 -7.22
CA ARG A 417 -19.48 41.85 -6.64
C ARG A 417 -18.31 42.39 -7.44
N LEU A 418 -17.39 41.51 -7.86
CA LEU A 418 -16.25 41.91 -8.68
C LEU A 418 -16.70 42.43 -10.06
N LEU A 419 -17.62 41.73 -10.73
CA LEU A 419 -18.20 42.19 -12.00
C LEU A 419 -18.86 43.56 -11.89
N ASN A 420 -19.59 43.80 -10.80
CA ASN A 420 -20.36 45.03 -10.61
C ASN A 420 -19.52 46.23 -10.13
N ASN A 421 -18.47 45.99 -9.33
CA ASN A 421 -17.69 47.06 -8.70
C ASN A 421 -16.35 47.34 -9.39
N ASP A 422 -15.66 46.30 -9.91
CA ASP A 422 -14.36 46.44 -10.55
C ASP A 422 -14.16 45.38 -11.63
N LYS A 423 -14.75 45.65 -12.80
CA LYS A 423 -14.64 44.79 -13.97
C LYS A 423 -13.19 44.60 -14.44
N SER A 424 -12.32 45.60 -14.24
CA SER A 424 -10.92 45.50 -14.64
C SER A 424 -10.17 44.47 -13.81
N LEU A 425 -10.46 44.40 -12.51
CA LEU A 425 -9.92 43.40 -11.59
C LEU A 425 -10.48 42.01 -11.90
N TYR A 426 -11.77 41.92 -12.19
CA TYR A 426 -12.42 40.67 -12.61
C TYR A 426 -11.75 40.10 -13.88
N ASP A 427 -11.59 40.94 -14.92
CA ASP A 427 -10.97 40.53 -16.18
C ASP A 427 -9.49 40.17 -16.01
N LYS A 428 -8.78 40.80 -15.06
CA LYS A 428 -7.37 40.48 -14.76
C LYS A 428 -7.21 39.08 -14.17
N TYR A 429 -8.07 38.70 -13.21
CA TYR A 429 -7.96 37.43 -12.48
C TYR A 429 -8.74 36.27 -13.11
N LEU A 430 -9.62 36.54 -14.07
CA LEU A 430 -10.44 35.50 -14.71
C LEU A 430 -10.21 35.37 -16.21
N LYS A 431 -9.16 35.99 -16.75
CA LYS A 431 -8.86 36.03 -18.19
C LYS A 431 -8.71 34.65 -18.81
N ASP A 432 -8.16 33.71 -18.06
CA ASP A 432 -7.94 32.30 -18.45
C ASP A 432 -9.08 31.38 -17.99
N GLY A 433 -10.14 31.94 -17.39
CA GLY A 433 -11.30 31.22 -16.89
C GLY A 433 -11.02 30.38 -15.64
N LYS A 434 -9.90 30.61 -14.95
CA LYS A 434 -9.45 29.82 -13.81
C LYS A 434 -9.17 30.72 -12.62
N VAL A 435 -9.32 30.18 -11.41
CA VAL A 435 -8.92 30.85 -10.17
C VAL A 435 -8.14 29.87 -9.34
N THR A 436 -6.91 30.25 -9.02
CA THR A 436 -5.97 29.47 -8.22
C THR A 436 -6.12 29.82 -6.74
N VAL A 437 -5.62 28.93 -5.88
CA VAL A 437 -5.60 29.18 -4.42
C VAL A 437 -4.75 30.42 -4.10
N LYS A 438 -3.66 30.64 -4.84
CA LYS A 438 -2.84 31.86 -4.77
C LYS A 438 -3.66 33.14 -4.95
N GLU A 439 -4.56 33.19 -5.93
CA GLU A 439 -5.34 34.39 -6.23
C GLU A 439 -6.41 34.71 -5.18
N LEU A 440 -6.86 33.70 -4.43
CA LEU A 440 -7.69 33.88 -3.22
C LEU A 440 -6.86 34.21 -1.97
N GLY A 441 -5.57 34.51 -2.16
CA GLY A 441 -4.66 34.90 -1.11
C GLY A 441 -4.12 33.72 -0.30
N GLY A 442 -4.10 32.51 -0.85
CA GLY A 442 -3.49 31.33 -0.21
C GLY A 442 -1.96 31.40 -0.07
N TRP A 443 -1.35 32.54 -0.36
CA TRP A 443 0.06 32.89 -0.09
C TRP A 443 0.21 33.92 1.03
N GLU A 444 -0.88 34.35 1.66
CA GLU A 444 -0.82 35.26 2.80
C GLU A 444 -0.34 34.52 4.06
N CYS A 445 0.67 35.08 4.75
CA CYS A 445 1.27 34.46 5.94
C CYS A 445 0.25 34.07 7.00
N ALA A 446 -0.73 34.95 7.26
CA ALA A 446 -1.73 34.77 8.30
C ALA A 446 -2.72 33.62 8.03
N LYS A 447 -2.85 33.13 6.79
CA LYS A 447 -3.75 32.00 6.47
C LYS A 447 -3.09 30.64 6.71
N CYS A 448 -1.77 30.62 6.88
CA CYS A 448 -0.98 29.40 7.02
C CYS A 448 -0.27 29.28 8.36
N HIS A 449 0.02 30.40 9.06
CA HIS A 449 0.85 30.38 10.26
C HIS A 449 0.15 30.82 11.55
N TYR A 450 -1.09 31.31 11.45
CA TYR A 450 -1.91 31.80 12.56
C TYR A 450 -3.38 31.44 12.30
#